data_AF-A0A8J3HKI7-F1
#
_entry.id   AF-A0A8J3HKI7-F1
#
_cell.length_a   1.000
_cell.length_b   1.000
_cell.length_c   1.000
_cell.angle_alpha   90.00
_cell.angle_beta   90.00
_cell.angle_gamma   90.00
#
_symmetry.space_group_name_H-M   'P 1'
#
loop_
_entity.id
_entity.type
_entity.pdbx_description
1 polymer ?
#
loop_
_entity_poly.entity_id
_entity_poly.type
_entity_poly.pdbx_seq_one_letter_code
_entity_poly.pdbx_strand_id
1 'polypeptide(L)'
;MNPAETLLAGIAPEHTAALAAGILACCFLPWLAPAPLSPLPRWAYVLLGAAAAVHLALPLGHRDGAWLTAGFLLSGVAYGLLAWLARGDRRGWRLGTALLVPLNLLAYLVVIGRGGEEADQVGIAAALVELVAFGLAVVPQRQPGRPRRFARALGSTSTVLAVLVTGMGVWISTLVAHQAAGTAAGASQAPAVGHSHAHGHEHLLRAQAGVIMRPLLGDHHPTAAQADAAAHLAADTKESVRRFARLSDALAAGYELPVTGKTGPDVHLENPVFKADGAVLDPRRPEMLVFAIEGGRATLLGVVYVIERAGTAGPEPGGPVTRWHAHNLCISLAPPGIGVVTPFGGCPTLSVALTTPEMMHVWVVDPPGGAFAEGVDQKWARDYHRTHGLPTA
;
A
#
# COMPACT_ATOMS: atom_id res chain seq x y z
N MET A 1 9.08 0.40 14.90
CA MET A 1 9.45 1.30 13.78
C MET A 1 9.11 2.73 14.16
N ASN A 2 10.00 3.67 13.90
CA ASN A 2 9.68 5.10 14.02
C ASN A 2 8.90 5.57 12.77
N PRO A 3 8.22 6.74 12.81
CA PRO A 3 7.42 7.23 11.69
C PRO A 3 8.20 7.39 10.37
N ALA A 4 9.51 7.64 10.44
CA ALA A 4 10.36 7.77 9.26
C ALA A 4 10.65 6.42 8.60
N GLU A 5 10.83 5.36 9.39
CA GLU A 5 11.00 3.98 8.89
C GLU A 5 9.71 3.47 8.24
N THR A 6 8.54 3.80 8.79
CA THR A 6 7.23 3.47 8.19
C THR A 6 7.02 4.21 6.87
N LEU A 7 7.44 5.47 6.78
CA LEU A 7 7.40 6.24 5.53
C LEU A 7 8.32 5.61 4.46
N LEU A 8 9.55 5.28 4.83
CA LEU A 8 10.54 4.67 3.95
C LEU A 8 10.12 3.29 3.43
N ALA A 9 9.37 2.51 4.22
CA ALA A 9 8.88 1.19 3.82
C ALA A 9 7.86 1.22 2.67
N GLY A 10 7.14 2.34 2.49
CA GLY A 10 6.13 2.51 1.44
C GLY A 10 6.61 3.26 0.20
N ILE A 11 7.91 3.53 0.09
CA ILE A 11 8.53 4.19 -1.06
C ILE A 11 9.29 3.13 -1.87
N ALA A 12 9.02 3.04 -3.17
CA ALA A 12 9.77 2.13 -4.04
C ALA A 12 11.27 2.55 -4.09
N PRO A 13 12.24 1.62 -4.00
CA PRO A 13 13.66 1.95 -4.04
C PRO A 13 14.05 2.82 -5.26
N GLU A 14 13.44 2.52 -6.41
CA GLU A 14 13.57 3.26 -7.67
C GLU A 14 13.06 4.72 -7.60
N HIS A 15 12.20 5.05 -6.63
CA HIS A 15 11.64 6.39 -6.45
C HIS A 15 12.34 7.23 -5.38
N THR A 16 13.31 6.67 -4.66
CA THR A 16 14.04 7.38 -3.59
C THR A 16 14.73 8.66 -4.08
N ALA A 17 15.38 8.62 -5.25
CA ALA A 17 16.00 9.79 -5.86
C ALA A 17 14.96 10.86 -6.26
N ALA A 18 13.81 10.43 -6.77
CA ALA A 18 12.73 11.32 -7.16
C ALA A 18 12.08 12.00 -5.95
N LEU A 19 11.88 11.27 -4.85
CA LEU A 19 11.39 11.82 -3.59
C LEU A 19 12.34 12.88 -3.02
N ALA A 20 13.64 12.56 -2.94
CA ALA A 20 14.64 13.52 -2.48
C ALA A 20 14.66 14.79 -3.34
N ALA A 21 14.63 14.64 -4.67
CA ALA A 21 14.57 15.77 -5.61
C ALA A 21 13.31 16.63 -5.39
N GLY A 22 12.15 16.01 -5.20
CA GLY A 22 10.89 16.69 -4.91
C GLY A 22 10.91 17.46 -3.59
N ILE A 23 11.40 16.85 -2.50
CA ILE A 23 11.53 17.50 -1.19
C ILE A 23 12.46 18.70 -1.28
N LEU A 24 13.64 18.53 -1.88
CA LEU A 24 14.60 19.62 -2.08
C LEU A 24 13.95 20.76 -2.88
N ALA A 25 13.27 20.46 -3.98
CA ALA A 25 12.58 21.48 -4.78
C ALA A 25 11.53 22.24 -3.95
N CYS A 26 10.68 21.55 -3.19
CA CYS A 26 9.70 22.17 -2.30
C CYS A 26 10.33 23.06 -1.22
N CYS A 27 11.47 22.65 -0.66
CA CYS A 27 12.17 23.41 0.37
C CYS A 27 12.92 24.63 -0.18
N PHE A 28 13.51 24.56 -1.37
CA PHE A 28 14.41 25.60 -1.90
C PHE A 28 13.73 26.58 -2.87
N LEU A 29 12.82 26.12 -3.74
CA LEU A 29 12.18 26.99 -4.74
C LEU A 29 11.41 28.17 -4.13
N PRO A 30 10.72 28.07 -2.97
CA PRO A 30 10.05 29.22 -2.38
C PRO A 30 10.97 30.41 -2.09
N TRP A 31 12.25 30.16 -1.80
CA TRP A 31 13.28 31.17 -1.50
C TRP A 31 13.93 31.74 -2.75
N LEU A 32 13.94 30.96 -3.84
CA LEU A 32 14.47 31.41 -5.11
C LEU A 32 13.46 32.27 -5.88
N ALA A 33 12.17 32.22 -5.55
CA ALA A 33 11.11 32.96 -6.23
C ALA A 33 11.38 34.49 -6.18
N PRO A 34 11.32 35.20 -7.32
CA PRO A 34 11.58 36.63 -7.34
C PRO A 34 10.49 37.39 -6.57
N ALA A 35 10.91 38.32 -5.71
CA ALA A 35 10.02 39.33 -5.16
C ALA A 35 9.88 40.48 -6.18
N PRO A 36 8.67 41.03 -6.44
CA PRO A 36 7.40 40.76 -5.79
C PRO A 36 6.42 39.98 -6.70
N LEU A 37 6.51 38.65 -6.73
CA LEU A 37 5.46 37.83 -7.37
C LEU A 37 4.17 37.81 -6.52
N SER A 38 3.03 37.81 -7.19
CA SER A 38 1.76 37.52 -6.53
C SER A 38 1.74 36.07 -6.02
N PRO A 39 0.94 35.73 -4.98
CA PRO A 39 0.99 34.41 -4.34
C PRO A 39 0.74 33.24 -5.27
N LEU A 40 -0.12 33.40 -6.29
CA LEU A 40 -0.52 32.30 -7.15
C LEU A 40 0.60 31.85 -8.12
N PRO A 41 1.21 32.73 -8.93
CA PRO A 41 2.38 32.36 -9.74
C PRO A 41 3.56 31.85 -8.90
N ARG A 42 3.71 32.33 -7.66
CA ARG A 42 4.72 31.81 -6.72
C ARG A 42 4.46 30.33 -6.37
N TRP A 43 3.23 29.98 -5.99
CA TRP A 43 2.87 28.58 -5.71
C TRP A 43 2.92 27.71 -6.97
N ALA A 44 2.48 28.22 -8.12
CA ALA A 44 2.60 27.51 -9.38
C ALA A 44 4.07 27.22 -9.74
N TYR A 45 4.97 28.19 -9.56
CA TYR A 45 6.42 27.99 -9.75
C TYR A 45 6.97 26.88 -8.87
N VAL A 46 6.62 26.86 -7.58
CA VAL A 46 7.10 25.83 -6.64
C VAL A 46 6.56 24.45 -7.01
N LEU A 47 5.25 24.32 -7.25
CA LEU A 47 4.62 23.02 -7.55
C LEU A 47 5.09 22.45 -8.89
N LEU A 48 5.14 23.28 -9.95
CA LEU A 48 5.63 22.85 -11.25
C LEU A 48 7.13 22.53 -11.22
N GLY A 49 7.91 23.28 -10.44
CA GLY A 49 9.34 23.00 -10.25
C GLY A 49 9.60 21.72 -9.45
N ALA A 50 8.76 21.42 -8.45
CA ALA A 50 8.81 20.15 -7.74
C ALA A 50 8.44 18.98 -8.65
N ALA A 51 7.37 19.12 -9.45
CA ALA A 51 7.02 18.12 -10.46
C ALA A 51 8.16 17.91 -11.48
N ALA A 52 8.82 18.99 -11.93
CA ALA A 52 9.99 18.90 -12.81
C ALA A 52 11.13 18.11 -12.16
N ALA A 53 11.46 18.40 -10.90
CA ALA A 53 12.53 17.72 -10.17
C ALA A 53 12.26 16.22 -10.00
N VAL A 54 11.03 15.86 -9.65
CA VAL A 54 10.59 14.45 -9.56
C VAL A 54 10.77 13.76 -10.91
N HIS A 55 10.19 14.29 -11.98
CA HIS A 55 10.23 13.66 -13.31
C HIS A 55 11.65 13.55 -13.88
N LEU A 56 12.51 14.53 -13.65
CA LEU A 56 13.91 14.46 -14.09
C LEU A 56 14.74 13.44 -13.29
N ALA A 57 14.33 13.12 -12.06
CA ALA A 57 15.03 12.19 -11.19
C ALA A 57 14.51 10.74 -11.29
N LEU A 58 13.26 10.51 -11.74
CA LEU A 58 12.69 9.16 -11.94
C LEU A 58 13.56 8.24 -12.83
N PRO A 59 14.20 8.72 -13.93
CA PRO A 59 15.12 7.91 -14.73
C PRO A 59 16.33 7.34 -13.98
N LEU A 60 16.68 7.86 -12.80
CA LEU A 60 17.81 7.35 -12.01
C LEU A 60 17.52 5.96 -11.44
N GLY A 61 16.24 5.68 -11.15
CA GLY A 61 15.74 4.39 -10.68
C GLY A 61 15.09 3.53 -11.76
N HIS A 62 14.43 4.13 -12.75
CA HIS A 62 13.77 3.43 -13.86
C HIS A 62 14.68 3.32 -15.09
N ARG A 63 15.50 2.27 -15.17
CA ARG A 63 16.47 2.08 -16.28
C ARG A 63 15.99 1.15 -17.40
N ASP A 64 14.84 0.49 -17.23
CA ASP A 64 14.47 -0.66 -18.05
C ASP A 64 13.67 -0.31 -19.31
N GLY A 65 13.30 0.96 -19.51
CA GLY A 65 12.51 1.41 -20.66
C GLY A 65 12.97 2.74 -21.25
N ALA A 66 13.55 2.71 -22.45
CA ALA A 66 13.98 3.92 -23.17
C ALA A 66 12.82 4.90 -23.43
N TRP A 67 11.61 4.38 -23.72
CA TRP A 67 10.42 5.21 -23.92
C TRP A 67 9.92 5.85 -22.63
N LEU A 68 9.96 5.12 -21.52
CA LEU A 68 9.54 5.63 -20.21
C LEU A 68 10.53 6.69 -19.71
N THR A 69 11.83 6.42 -19.86
CA THR A 69 12.92 7.36 -19.60
C THR A 69 12.73 8.65 -20.41
N ALA A 70 12.48 8.53 -21.71
CA ALA A 70 12.23 9.70 -22.57
C ALA A 70 10.97 10.45 -22.13
N GLY A 71 9.90 9.73 -21.77
CA GLY A 71 8.67 10.32 -21.23
C GLY A 71 8.93 11.16 -19.99
N PHE A 72 9.64 10.61 -19.00
CA PHE A 72 10.02 11.31 -17.77
C PHE A 72 10.90 12.54 -18.03
N LEU A 73 11.90 12.43 -18.91
CA LEU A 73 12.77 13.57 -19.24
C LEU A 73 12.00 14.67 -19.97
N LEU A 74 11.14 14.30 -20.94
CA LEU A 74 10.33 15.26 -21.69
C LEU A 74 9.32 15.97 -20.79
N SER A 75 8.61 15.24 -19.92
CA SER A 75 7.66 15.83 -18.98
C SER A 75 8.39 16.68 -17.94
N GLY A 76 9.53 16.23 -17.43
CA GLY A 76 10.38 16.99 -16.50
C GLY A 76 10.85 18.32 -17.07
N VAL A 77 11.34 18.33 -18.32
CA VAL A 77 11.72 19.57 -19.04
C VAL A 77 10.50 20.46 -19.28
N ALA A 78 9.36 19.89 -19.67
CA ALA A 78 8.13 20.65 -19.88
C ALA A 78 7.64 21.31 -18.59
N TYR A 79 7.63 20.58 -17.47
CA TYR A 79 7.32 21.15 -16.15
C TYR A 79 8.31 22.24 -15.75
N GLY A 80 9.60 22.04 -15.99
CA GLY A 80 10.63 23.06 -15.73
C GLY A 80 10.40 24.34 -16.52
N LEU A 81 10.02 24.22 -17.80
CA LEU A 81 9.66 25.36 -18.64
C LEU A 81 8.41 26.08 -18.10
N LEU A 82 7.37 25.35 -17.71
CA LEU A 82 6.16 25.94 -17.14
C LEU A 82 6.43 26.61 -15.79
N ALA A 83 7.30 26.02 -14.96
CA ALA A 83 7.76 26.62 -13.71
C ALA A 83 8.50 27.94 -13.98
N TRP A 84 9.40 27.98 -14.97
CA TRP A 84 10.09 29.21 -15.38
C TRP A 84 9.14 30.28 -15.92
N LEU A 85 8.13 29.89 -16.70
CA LEU A 85 7.09 30.81 -17.16
C LEU A 85 6.27 31.36 -15.98
N ALA A 86 5.89 30.52 -15.02
CA ALA A 86 5.17 30.92 -13.80
C ALA A 86 6.02 31.85 -12.92
N ARG A 87 7.34 31.60 -12.82
CA ARG A 87 8.30 32.45 -12.11
C ARG A 87 8.35 33.89 -12.63
N GLY A 88 8.07 34.10 -13.92
CA GLY A 88 8.00 35.43 -14.52
C GLY A 88 6.57 35.94 -14.75
N ASP A 89 5.55 35.27 -14.20
CA ASP A 89 4.13 35.45 -14.52
C ASP A 89 3.85 35.62 -16.03
N ARG A 90 4.55 34.83 -16.84
CA ARG A 90 4.51 34.95 -18.30
C ARG A 90 3.28 34.27 -18.86
N ARG A 91 2.76 34.83 -19.95
CA ARG A 91 1.64 34.20 -20.68
C ARG A 91 2.03 32.78 -21.10
N GLY A 92 1.10 31.85 -20.96
CA GLY A 92 1.26 30.46 -21.41
C GLY A 92 1.41 29.44 -20.29
N TRP A 93 1.90 29.79 -19.09
CA TRP A 93 2.07 28.79 -18.02
C TRP A 93 0.74 28.12 -17.66
N ARG A 94 -0.36 28.89 -17.55
CA ARG A 94 -1.68 28.35 -17.25
C ARG A 94 -2.19 27.38 -18.32
N LEU A 95 -2.09 27.77 -19.60
CA LEU A 95 -2.56 26.93 -20.70
C LEU A 95 -1.70 25.67 -20.82
N GLY A 96 -0.38 25.82 -20.70
CA GLY A 96 0.54 24.71 -20.74
C GLY A 96 0.31 23.72 -19.60
N THR A 97 0.13 24.19 -18.36
CA THR A 97 -0.23 23.32 -17.21
C THR A 97 -1.59 22.64 -17.42
N ALA A 98 -2.59 23.36 -17.94
CA ALA A 98 -3.91 22.81 -18.21
C ALA A 98 -3.93 21.71 -19.27
N LEU A 99 -2.93 21.67 -20.16
CA LEU A 99 -2.77 20.64 -21.18
C LEU A 99 -1.83 19.51 -20.71
N LEU A 100 -0.70 19.86 -20.12
CA LEU A 100 0.34 18.90 -19.74
C LEU A 100 -0.10 18.00 -18.60
N VAL A 101 -0.70 18.55 -17.54
CA VAL A 101 -1.05 17.74 -16.35
C VAL A 101 -2.03 16.62 -16.70
N PRO A 102 -3.16 16.85 -17.39
CA PRO A 102 -4.06 15.76 -17.77
C PRO A 102 -3.40 14.69 -18.64
N LEU A 103 -2.50 15.09 -19.57
CA LEU A 103 -1.75 14.16 -20.40
C LEU A 103 -0.79 13.31 -19.57
N ASN A 104 -0.09 13.91 -18.62
CA ASN A 104 0.84 13.22 -17.73
C ASN A 104 0.12 12.26 -16.78
N LEU A 105 -0.98 12.71 -16.16
CA LEU A 105 -1.82 11.87 -15.30
C LEU A 105 -2.42 10.71 -16.09
N LEU A 106 -2.87 10.93 -17.34
CA LEU A 106 -3.34 9.84 -18.20
C LEU A 106 -2.22 8.84 -18.52
N ALA A 107 -1.02 9.34 -18.86
CA ALA A 107 0.13 8.48 -19.11
C ALA A 107 0.48 7.64 -17.87
N TYR A 108 0.49 8.25 -16.68
CA TYR A 108 0.67 7.56 -15.41
C TYR A 108 -0.39 6.47 -15.19
N LEU A 109 -1.68 6.80 -15.38
CA LEU A 109 -2.77 5.82 -15.27
C LEU A 109 -2.63 4.65 -16.26
N VAL A 110 -2.11 4.90 -17.47
CA VAL A 110 -1.83 3.86 -18.46
C VAL A 110 -0.65 2.99 -18.05
N VAL A 111 0.42 3.58 -17.49
CA VAL A 111 1.59 2.84 -17.00
C VAL A 111 1.18 1.92 -15.85
N ILE A 112 0.49 2.43 -14.83
CA ILE A 112 0.04 1.60 -13.71
C ILE A 112 -1.01 0.56 -14.14
N GLY A 113 -1.91 0.92 -15.06
CA GLY A 113 -2.93 0.01 -15.58
C GLY A 113 -2.37 -1.14 -16.43
N ARG A 114 -1.15 -0.99 -16.97
CA ARG A 114 -0.42 -2.04 -17.69
C ARG A 114 0.56 -2.82 -16.81
N GLY A 115 0.63 -2.50 -15.51
CA GLY A 115 1.60 -3.07 -14.59
C GLY A 115 3.04 -2.66 -14.88
N GLY A 116 3.25 -1.52 -15.55
CA GLY A 116 4.60 -0.99 -15.80
C GLY A 116 5.21 -0.27 -14.60
N GLU A 117 4.38 0.13 -13.63
CA GLU A 117 4.76 0.76 -12.36
C GLU A 117 3.63 0.54 -11.35
N GLU A 118 3.94 0.53 -10.05
CA GLU A 118 2.92 0.50 -9.00
C GLU A 118 2.59 1.92 -8.51
N ALA A 119 1.36 2.12 -8.03
CA ALA A 119 0.95 3.40 -7.46
C ALA A 119 1.48 3.58 -6.04
N ASP A 120 2.79 3.77 -5.92
CA ASP A 120 3.47 3.95 -4.65
C ASP A 120 3.29 5.37 -4.07
N GLN A 121 3.84 5.62 -2.88
CA GLN A 121 3.69 6.92 -2.21
C GLN A 121 4.26 8.09 -3.02
N VAL A 122 5.32 7.87 -3.80
CA VAL A 122 5.96 8.93 -4.59
C VAL A 122 5.14 9.26 -5.83
N GLY A 123 4.64 8.24 -6.55
CA GLY A 123 3.72 8.42 -7.69
C GLY A 123 2.43 9.12 -7.27
N ILE A 124 1.87 8.74 -6.12
CA ILE A 124 0.71 9.40 -5.51
C ILE A 124 1.01 10.87 -5.16
N ALA A 125 2.12 11.13 -4.48
CA ALA A 125 2.48 12.48 -4.08
C ALA A 125 2.73 13.38 -5.30
N ALA A 126 3.38 12.86 -6.33
CA ALA A 126 3.58 13.54 -7.61
C ALA A 126 2.23 13.89 -8.26
N ALA A 127 1.32 12.94 -8.37
CA ALA A 127 -0.02 13.17 -8.92
C ALA A 127 -0.80 14.25 -8.13
N LEU A 128 -0.69 14.28 -6.80
CA LEU A 128 -1.31 15.32 -5.98
C LEU A 128 -0.73 16.71 -6.25
N VAL A 129 0.61 16.83 -6.33
CA VAL A 129 1.28 18.09 -6.68
C VAL A 129 0.80 18.60 -8.05
N GLU A 130 0.68 17.71 -9.03
CA GLU A 130 0.20 18.03 -10.37
C GLU A 130 -1.27 18.47 -10.38
N LEU A 131 -2.15 17.76 -9.66
CA LEU A 131 -3.56 18.11 -9.54
C LEU A 131 -3.78 19.48 -8.90
N VAL A 132 -2.96 19.84 -7.90
CA VAL A 132 -2.99 21.18 -7.30
C VAL A 132 -2.52 22.23 -8.31
N ALA A 133 -1.42 21.98 -9.02
CA ALA A 133 -0.93 22.88 -10.07
C ALA A 133 -1.97 23.08 -11.19
N PHE A 134 -2.67 22.02 -11.59
CA PHE A 134 -3.77 22.06 -12.54
C PHE A 134 -4.91 22.94 -12.04
N GLY A 135 -5.37 22.74 -10.80
CA GLY A 135 -6.40 23.57 -10.19
C GLY A 135 -6.04 25.06 -10.18
N LEU A 136 -4.78 25.39 -9.82
CA LEU A 136 -4.28 26.77 -9.87
C LEU A 136 -4.27 27.35 -11.28
N ALA A 137 -4.04 26.53 -12.29
CA ALA A 137 -3.99 26.94 -13.69
C ALA A 137 -5.39 27.20 -14.28
N VAL A 138 -6.35 26.29 -14.04
CA VAL A 138 -7.68 26.31 -14.68
C VAL A 138 -8.73 27.11 -13.92
N VAL A 139 -8.59 27.31 -12.61
CA VAL A 139 -9.53 28.09 -11.82
C VAL A 139 -9.14 29.58 -11.87
N PRO A 140 -9.93 30.45 -12.53
CA PRO A 140 -9.60 31.87 -12.61
C PRO A 140 -9.67 32.55 -11.24
N GLN A 141 -8.73 33.47 -10.98
CA GLN A 141 -8.77 34.30 -9.77
C GLN A 141 -10.01 35.20 -9.77
N ARG A 142 -10.56 35.45 -8.57
CA ARG A 142 -11.63 36.44 -8.39
C ARG A 142 -11.06 37.82 -8.66
N GLN A 143 -11.57 38.49 -9.70
CA GLN A 143 -11.29 39.88 -9.97
C GLN A 143 -12.54 40.72 -9.70
N PRO A 144 -12.46 41.74 -8.83
CA PRO A 144 -13.53 42.71 -8.66
C PRO A 144 -13.90 43.32 -10.03
N GLY A 145 -15.19 43.36 -10.37
CA GLY A 145 -15.69 44.00 -11.60
C GLY A 145 -15.68 43.13 -12.88
N ARG A 146 -15.11 41.91 -12.88
CA ARG A 146 -15.18 40.98 -14.03
C ARG A 146 -15.56 39.56 -13.59
N PRO A 147 -16.85 39.30 -13.31
CA PRO A 147 -17.28 38.00 -12.81
C PRO A 147 -17.19 36.91 -13.88
N ARG A 148 -16.12 36.10 -13.84
CA ARG A 148 -15.95 34.90 -14.69
C ARG A 148 -16.60 33.66 -14.07
N ARG A 149 -17.89 33.76 -13.69
CA ARG A 149 -18.60 32.71 -12.93
C ARG A 149 -18.61 31.37 -13.67
N PHE A 150 -18.90 31.38 -14.98
CA PHE A 150 -18.93 30.17 -15.80
C PHE A 150 -17.55 29.51 -15.93
N ALA A 151 -16.52 30.27 -16.33
CA ALA A 151 -15.16 29.73 -16.45
C ALA A 151 -14.62 29.19 -15.12
N ARG A 152 -15.04 29.79 -14.00
CA ARG A 152 -14.67 29.30 -12.67
C ARG A 152 -15.41 28.04 -12.26
N ALA A 153 -16.70 27.95 -12.56
CA ALA A 153 -17.47 26.72 -12.36
C ALA A 153 -16.84 25.59 -13.19
N LEU A 154 -16.58 25.83 -14.48
CA LEU A 154 -15.93 24.87 -15.36
C LEU A 154 -14.56 24.43 -14.83
N GLY A 155 -13.66 25.37 -14.50
CA GLY A 155 -12.34 25.03 -13.96
C GLY A 155 -12.40 24.27 -12.63
N SER A 156 -13.35 24.61 -11.75
CA SER A 156 -13.54 23.90 -10.48
C SER A 156 -14.05 22.47 -10.72
N THR A 157 -15.05 22.31 -11.58
CA THR A 157 -15.58 21.00 -11.98
C THR A 157 -14.51 20.14 -12.64
N SER A 158 -13.71 20.70 -13.56
CA SER A 158 -12.60 19.98 -14.19
C SER A 158 -11.56 19.53 -13.18
N THR A 159 -11.24 20.36 -12.17
CA THR A 159 -10.30 20.00 -11.10
C THR A 159 -10.84 18.84 -10.25
N VAL A 160 -12.10 18.92 -9.83
CA VAL A 160 -12.75 17.84 -9.07
C VAL A 160 -12.80 16.54 -9.87
N LEU A 161 -13.17 16.61 -11.14
CA LEU A 161 -13.23 15.43 -12.01
C LEU A 161 -11.84 14.80 -12.19
N ALA A 162 -10.79 15.61 -12.40
CA ALA A 162 -9.42 15.10 -12.51
C ALA A 162 -8.99 14.37 -11.24
N VAL A 163 -9.24 14.95 -10.05
CA VAL A 163 -8.95 14.30 -8.76
C VAL A 163 -9.68 12.96 -8.63
N LEU A 164 -10.98 12.93 -8.96
CA LEU A 164 -11.78 11.71 -8.85
C LEU A 164 -11.33 10.62 -9.82
N VAL A 165 -11.05 10.97 -11.09
CA VAL A 165 -10.61 10.00 -12.10
C VAL A 165 -9.22 9.45 -11.77
N THR A 166 -8.27 10.31 -11.42
CA THR A 166 -6.92 9.88 -11.02
C THR A 166 -6.96 9.01 -9.77
N GLY A 167 -7.71 9.43 -8.74
CA GLY A 167 -7.86 8.65 -7.51
C GLY A 167 -8.53 7.29 -7.75
N MET A 168 -9.58 7.24 -8.58
CA MET A 168 -10.24 5.99 -8.97
C MET A 168 -9.30 5.06 -9.74
N GLY A 169 -8.50 5.60 -10.67
CA GLY A 169 -7.53 4.82 -11.43
C GLY A 169 -6.47 4.17 -10.54
N VAL A 170 -5.93 4.93 -9.58
CA VAL A 170 -5.00 4.42 -8.55
C VAL A 170 -5.67 3.35 -7.65
N TRP A 171 -6.94 3.52 -7.29
CA TRP A 171 -7.69 2.50 -6.56
C TRP A 171 -7.82 1.20 -7.34
N ILE A 172 -8.28 1.31 -8.59
CA ILE A 172 -8.51 0.14 -9.45
C ILE A 172 -7.20 -0.60 -9.68
N SER A 173 -6.10 0.10 -9.97
CA SER A 173 -4.80 -0.54 -10.16
C SER A 173 -4.35 -1.29 -8.91
N THR A 174 -4.54 -0.70 -7.73
CA THR A 174 -4.19 -1.34 -6.45
C THR A 174 -5.05 -2.59 -6.21
N LEU A 175 -6.37 -2.51 -6.43
CA LEU A 175 -7.27 -3.66 -6.30
C LEU A 175 -6.96 -4.78 -7.29
N VAL A 176 -6.64 -4.45 -8.54
CA VAL A 176 -6.26 -5.44 -9.57
C VAL A 176 -4.93 -6.08 -9.23
N ALA A 177 -3.94 -5.31 -8.76
CA ALA A 177 -2.66 -5.85 -8.31
C ALA A 177 -2.85 -6.87 -7.17
N HIS A 178 -3.77 -6.60 -6.23
CA HIS A 178 -4.14 -7.58 -5.20
C HIS A 178 -4.74 -8.88 -5.74
N GLN A 179 -5.63 -8.78 -6.75
CA GLN A 179 -6.23 -9.97 -7.37
C GLN A 179 -5.19 -10.77 -8.18
N ALA A 180 -4.25 -10.09 -8.85
CA ALA A 180 -3.21 -10.72 -9.65
C ALA A 180 -2.14 -11.41 -8.79
N ALA A 181 -1.73 -10.81 -7.67
CA ALA A 181 -0.82 -11.43 -6.71
C ALA A 181 -1.36 -12.78 -6.17
N GLY A 182 -2.68 -12.90 -5.98
CA GLY A 182 -3.34 -14.14 -5.59
C GLY A 182 -3.34 -15.25 -6.66
N THR A 183 -3.15 -14.90 -7.94
CA THR A 183 -3.20 -15.85 -9.07
C THR A 183 -1.80 -16.27 -9.58
N ALA A 184 -0.80 -15.40 -9.51
CA ALA A 184 0.57 -15.70 -9.95
C ALA A 184 1.33 -16.67 -9.02
N ALA A 185 0.96 -16.73 -7.73
CA ALA A 185 1.47 -17.73 -6.78
C ALA A 185 0.99 -19.17 -7.10
N GLY A 186 0.11 -19.36 -8.08
CA GLY A 186 -0.45 -20.64 -8.47
C GLY A 186 0.38 -21.49 -9.45
N ALA A 187 1.55 -21.03 -9.91
CA ALA A 187 2.28 -21.68 -11.02
C ALA A 187 3.59 -22.39 -10.66
N SER A 188 4.14 -22.25 -9.44
CA SER A 188 5.40 -22.90 -9.05
C SER A 188 5.19 -23.93 -7.93
N GLN A 189 5.20 -25.20 -8.31
CA GLN A 189 5.24 -26.34 -7.40
C GLN A 189 6.65 -26.52 -6.79
N ALA A 190 6.67 -26.87 -5.50
CA ALA A 190 7.78 -27.39 -4.67
C ALA A 190 8.63 -26.37 -3.87
N PRO A 191 9.06 -26.75 -2.64
CA PRO A 191 9.77 -25.87 -1.72
C PRO A 191 11.26 -25.84 -2.05
N ALA A 192 11.69 -24.84 -2.82
CA ALA A 192 13.10 -24.53 -2.98
C ALA A 192 13.27 -23.04 -3.29
N VAL A 193 14.16 -22.39 -2.55
CA VAL A 193 14.73 -21.10 -2.94
C VAL A 193 15.56 -21.38 -4.21
N GLY A 194 15.15 -20.85 -5.36
CA GLY A 194 15.83 -21.11 -6.63
C GLY A 194 15.26 -20.33 -7.81
N HIS A 195 15.78 -19.12 -8.00
CA HIS A 195 15.88 -18.31 -9.23
C HIS A 195 14.73 -18.37 -10.26
N SER A 196 13.91 -17.31 -10.28
CA SER A 196 13.37 -16.78 -11.53
C SER A 196 14.01 -15.42 -11.80
N HIS A 197 14.73 -15.33 -12.92
CA HIS A 197 15.07 -14.05 -13.53
C HIS A 197 13.77 -13.40 -14.01
N ALA A 198 13.16 -12.59 -13.16
CA ALA A 198 12.19 -11.57 -13.56
C ALA A 198 12.12 -10.57 -12.41
N HIS A 199 12.51 -9.32 -12.68
CA HIS A 199 12.46 -8.17 -11.77
C HIS A 199 11.02 -7.76 -11.38
N GLY A 200 10.10 -8.70 -11.16
CA GLY A 200 8.66 -8.44 -11.08
C GLY A 200 7.93 -8.98 -9.84
N HIS A 201 8.61 -9.69 -8.93
CA HIS A 201 7.92 -10.37 -7.82
C HIS A 201 8.14 -9.76 -6.43
N GLU A 202 9.07 -8.81 -6.28
CA GLU A 202 9.26 -8.10 -5.00
C GLU A 202 8.30 -6.90 -4.86
N HIS A 203 7.76 -6.41 -5.97
CA HIS A 203 6.87 -5.25 -6.03
C HIS A 203 5.46 -5.57 -5.48
N LEU A 204 4.98 -6.81 -5.66
CA LEU A 204 3.63 -7.26 -5.29
C LEU A 204 3.30 -7.30 -3.78
N LEU A 205 4.26 -6.98 -2.89
CA LEU A 205 4.13 -7.09 -1.43
C LEU A 205 4.01 -5.73 -0.71
N ARG A 206 3.99 -4.60 -1.43
CA ARG A 206 4.21 -3.26 -0.83
C ARG A 206 3.01 -2.30 -0.82
N ALA A 207 1.85 -2.68 -1.34
CA ALA A 207 0.72 -1.74 -1.42
C ALA A 207 -0.64 -2.37 -1.06
N GLN A 208 -0.75 -3.14 0.02
CA GLN A 208 -2.06 -3.24 0.66
C GLN A 208 -2.32 -1.93 1.39
N ALA A 209 -3.35 -1.22 0.96
CA ALA A 209 -3.77 0.03 1.58
C ALA A 209 -4.08 -0.24 3.07
N GLY A 210 -3.16 0.17 3.94
CA GLY A 210 -3.29 0.01 5.38
C GLY A 210 -2.59 -1.22 5.95
N VAL A 211 -1.74 -1.92 5.19
CA VAL A 211 -0.83 -2.94 5.74
C VAL A 211 0.61 -2.41 5.70
N ILE A 212 1.29 -2.51 6.83
CA ILE A 212 2.67 -2.13 7.03
C ILE A 212 3.47 -3.42 7.15
N MET A 213 4.15 -3.80 6.07
CA MET A 213 5.13 -4.87 6.11
C MET A 213 6.39 -4.38 6.81
N ARG A 214 7.02 -5.23 7.63
CA ARG A 214 8.33 -4.89 8.14
C ARG A 214 9.37 -4.87 6.99
N PRO A 215 10.23 -3.84 6.91
CA PRO A 215 11.34 -3.82 5.96
C PRO A 215 12.28 -5.01 6.17
N LEU A 216 12.70 -5.64 5.08
CA LEU A 216 13.84 -6.57 5.13
C LEU A 216 15.12 -5.78 5.39
N LEU A 217 15.80 -6.08 6.48
CA LEU A 217 17.13 -5.55 6.79
C LEU A 217 18.15 -6.67 6.55
N GLY A 218 19.03 -6.50 5.56
CA GLY A 218 20.09 -7.46 5.24
C GLY A 218 19.80 -8.34 4.01
N ASP A 219 20.45 -9.50 3.93
CA ASP A 219 20.34 -10.41 2.80
C ASP A 219 18.90 -10.92 2.63
N HIS A 220 18.37 -10.83 1.40
CA HIS A 220 17.02 -11.26 1.06
C HIS A 220 16.85 -12.78 1.00
N HIS A 221 17.84 -13.54 1.47
CA HIS A 221 17.85 -15.00 1.43
C HIS A 221 18.04 -15.53 2.85
N PRO A 222 17.19 -16.48 3.28
CA PRO A 222 17.38 -17.09 4.59
C PRO A 222 18.68 -17.88 4.60
N THR A 223 19.42 -17.78 5.69
CA THR A 223 20.47 -18.75 6.01
C THR A 223 19.86 -20.14 6.21
N ALA A 224 20.66 -21.19 6.14
CA ALA A 224 20.18 -22.55 6.40
C ALA A 224 19.53 -22.66 7.80
N ALA A 225 20.14 -22.07 8.83
CA ALA A 225 19.59 -22.04 10.17
C ALA A 225 18.23 -21.32 10.26
N GLN A 226 18.05 -20.23 9.49
CA GLN A 226 16.76 -19.54 9.40
C GLN A 226 15.72 -20.37 8.66
N ALA A 227 16.08 -21.01 7.54
CA ALA A 227 15.18 -21.91 6.83
C ALA A 227 14.72 -23.08 7.72
N ASP A 228 15.65 -23.69 8.47
CA ASP A 228 15.35 -24.76 9.42
C ASP A 228 14.45 -24.27 10.57
N ALA A 229 14.73 -23.08 11.12
CA ALA A 229 13.91 -22.49 12.17
C ALA A 229 12.49 -22.16 11.70
N ALA A 230 12.33 -21.65 10.48
CA ALA A 230 11.02 -21.43 9.86
C ALA A 230 10.26 -22.75 9.68
N ALA A 231 10.95 -23.81 9.20
CA ALA A 231 10.35 -25.12 9.01
C ALA A 231 9.91 -25.76 10.33
N HIS A 232 10.74 -25.67 11.38
CA HIS A 232 10.38 -26.14 12.72
C HIS A 232 9.20 -25.37 13.29
N LEU A 233 9.19 -24.04 13.18
CA LEU A 233 8.06 -23.24 13.63
C LEU A 233 6.75 -23.64 12.94
N ALA A 234 6.77 -23.82 11.61
CA ALA A 234 5.59 -24.24 10.87
C ALA A 234 5.11 -25.66 11.30
N ALA A 235 6.04 -26.59 11.48
CA ALA A 235 5.75 -27.96 11.91
C ALA A 235 5.16 -28.00 13.33
N ASP A 236 5.78 -27.30 14.28
CA ASP A 236 5.34 -27.25 15.68
C ASP A 236 3.97 -26.57 15.79
N THR A 237 3.75 -25.51 15.00
CA THR A 237 2.45 -24.84 14.90
C THR A 237 1.38 -25.82 14.41
N LYS A 238 1.64 -26.48 13.27
CA LYS A 238 0.71 -27.45 12.66
C LYS A 238 0.36 -28.58 13.62
N GLU A 239 1.34 -29.11 14.34
CA GLU A 239 1.12 -30.19 15.30
C GLU A 239 0.30 -29.73 16.50
N SER A 240 0.71 -28.61 17.11
CA SER A 240 0.07 -28.06 18.30
C SER A 240 -1.42 -27.77 18.09
N VAL A 241 -1.79 -27.19 16.95
CA VAL A 241 -3.17 -26.73 16.72
C VAL A 241 -4.11 -27.82 16.22
N ARG A 242 -3.64 -29.07 16.04
CA ARG A 242 -4.51 -30.21 15.72
C ARG A 242 -5.66 -30.36 16.72
N ARG A 243 -5.44 -29.99 17.98
CA ARG A 243 -6.46 -30.00 19.04
C ARG A 243 -7.62 -29.02 18.78
N PHE A 244 -7.44 -28.08 17.85
CA PHE A 244 -8.44 -27.11 17.42
C PHE A 244 -9.01 -27.41 16.03
N ALA A 245 -8.88 -28.66 15.55
CA ALA A 245 -9.41 -29.03 14.24
C ALA A 245 -10.92 -28.76 14.11
N ARG A 246 -11.68 -28.88 15.20
CA ARG A 246 -13.09 -28.47 15.23
C ARG A 246 -13.23 -27.08 15.83
N LEU A 247 -14.17 -26.32 15.26
CA LEU A 247 -14.53 -24.99 15.77
C LEU A 247 -14.99 -25.04 17.23
N SER A 248 -15.73 -26.07 17.63
CA SER A 248 -16.18 -26.26 19.02
C SER A 248 -15.01 -26.42 20.00
N ASP A 249 -13.96 -27.13 19.61
CA ASP A 249 -12.76 -27.32 20.44
C ASP A 249 -12.00 -25.99 20.63
N ALA A 250 -11.94 -25.16 19.59
CA ALA A 250 -11.39 -23.81 19.67
C ALA A 250 -12.21 -22.90 20.60
N LEU A 251 -13.54 -22.88 20.44
CA LEU A 251 -14.42 -22.08 21.29
C LEU A 251 -14.36 -22.53 22.75
N ALA A 252 -14.32 -23.84 23.01
CA ALA A 252 -14.18 -24.40 24.35
C ALA A 252 -12.83 -24.04 25.02
N ALA A 253 -11.79 -23.81 24.20
CA ALA A 253 -10.48 -23.38 24.67
C ALA A 253 -10.37 -21.85 24.87
N GLY A 254 -11.47 -21.10 24.74
CA GLY A 254 -11.52 -19.67 25.00
C GLY A 254 -11.17 -18.79 23.80
N TYR A 255 -11.19 -19.33 22.57
CA TYR A 255 -11.15 -18.50 21.37
C TYR A 255 -12.53 -17.92 21.09
N GLU A 256 -12.57 -16.64 20.68
CA GLU A 256 -13.79 -15.88 20.50
C GLU A 256 -13.87 -15.30 19.09
N LEU A 257 -15.09 -15.25 18.54
CA LEU A 257 -15.35 -14.56 17.29
C LEU A 257 -15.39 -13.05 17.54
N PRO A 258 -14.77 -12.22 16.67
CA PRO A 258 -14.85 -10.76 16.77
C PRO A 258 -16.29 -10.23 16.67
N VAL A 259 -17.13 -10.96 15.92
CA VAL A 259 -18.55 -10.68 15.76
C VAL A 259 -19.30 -12.01 15.82
N THR A 260 -20.30 -12.10 16.69
CA THR A 260 -21.14 -13.30 16.83
C THR A 260 -21.75 -13.68 15.48
N GLY A 261 -21.56 -14.94 15.06
CA GLY A 261 -22.09 -15.45 13.80
C GLY A 261 -21.31 -15.04 12.54
N LYS A 262 -20.11 -14.47 12.66
CA LYS A 262 -19.25 -14.18 11.51
C LYS A 262 -18.93 -15.45 10.72
N THR A 263 -19.14 -15.39 9.41
CA THR A 263 -18.83 -16.44 8.44
C THR A 263 -17.95 -15.90 7.32
N GLY A 264 -17.32 -16.79 6.56
CA GLY A 264 -16.48 -16.44 5.42
C GLY A 264 -15.25 -17.34 5.28
N PRO A 265 -14.40 -17.09 4.26
CA PRO A 265 -13.23 -17.91 3.97
C PRO A 265 -12.03 -17.63 4.89
N ASP A 266 -12.10 -16.56 5.69
CA ASP A 266 -11.01 -16.10 6.55
C ASP A 266 -11.58 -15.43 7.83
N VAL A 267 -11.99 -16.27 8.77
CA VAL A 267 -12.54 -15.87 10.07
C VAL A 267 -11.48 -16.05 11.13
N HIS A 268 -10.95 -14.94 11.61
CA HIS A 268 -10.02 -14.91 12.74
C HIS A 268 -10.80 -15.02 14.05
N LEU A 269 -10.46 -15.99 14.88
CA LEU A 269 -10.92 -16.11 16.26
C LEU A 269 -9.77 -15.73 17.18
N GLU A 270 -10.02 -14.89 18.16
CA GLU A 270 -9.00 -14.36 19.06
C GLU A 270 -9.04 -15.06 20.42
N ASN A 271 -7.89 -15.25 21.07
CA ASN A 271 -7.84 -15.66 22.46
C ASN A 271 -7.35 -14.48 23.33
N PRO A 272 -8.24 -13.82 24.10
CA PRO A 272 -7.86 -12.65 24.90
C PRO A 272 -6.80 -12.96 25.96
N VAL A 273 -6.77 -14.19 26.48
CA VAL A 273 -5.77 -14.62 27.48
C VAL A 273 -4.40 -14.74 26.82
N PHE A 274 -4.31 -15.38 25.66
CA PHE A 274 -3.03 -15.52 24.95
C PHE A 274 -2.51 -14.19 24.40
N LYS A 275 -3.40 -13.31 23.94
CA LYS A 275 -3.03 -11.94 23.53
C LYS A 275 -2.38 -11.10 24.64
N ALA A 276 -2.54 -11.47 25.90
CA ALA A 276 -2.09 -10.70 27.06
C ALA A 276 -1.15 -11.48 28.00
N ASP A 277 -0.68 -12.67 27.60
CA ASP A 277 0.14 -13.52 28.48
C ASP A 277 1.65 -13.28 28.36
N GLY A 278 2.05 -12.40 27.43
CA GLY A 278 3.45 -12.04 27.16
C GLY A 278 4.26 -13.12 26.45
N ALA A 279 3.66 -14.25 26.08
CA ALA A 279 4.28 -15.21 25.18
C ALA A 279 4.39 -14.60 23.78
N VAL A 280 5.46 -14.93 23.09
CA VAL A 280 5.68 -14.48 21.71
C VAL A 280 6.09 -15.69 20.91
N LEU A 281 5.36 -15.94 19.81
CA LEU A 281 5.69 -17.04 18.90
C LEU A 281 5.68 -18.42 19.61
N ASP A 282 4.72 -18.67 20.51
CA ASP A 282 4.53 -19.99 21.14
C ASP A 282 3.50 -20.82 20.35
N PRO A 283 3.91 -21.89 19.63
CA PRO A 283 3.00 -22.79 18.92
C PRO A 283 1.85 -23.34 19.75
N ARG A 284 2.03 -23.46 21.07
CA ARG A 284 1.01 -23.98 21.99
C ARG A 284 -0.01 -22.93 22.40
N ARG A 285 0.24 -21.66 22.17
CA ARG A 285 -0.61 -20.57 22.65
C ARG A 285 -0.76 -19.47 21.58
N PRO A 286 -1.20 -19.80 20.35
CA PRO A 286 -1.34 -18.79 19.32
C PRO A 286 -2.43 -17.77 19.71
N GLU A 287 -2.19 -16.49 19.45
CA GLU A 287 -3.11 -15.42 19.83
C GLU A 287 -4.40 -15.45 19.01
N MET A 288 -4.36 -15.96 17.78
CA MET A 288 -5.54 -16.16 16.94
C MET A 288 -5.50 -17.46 16.14
N LEU A 289 -6.68 -18.01 15.86
CA LEU A 289 -6.89 -19.09 14.90
C LEU A 289 -7.62 -18.54 13.68
N VAL A 290 -7.30 -19.07 12.50
CA VAL A 290 -7.94 -18.68 11.24
C VAL A 290 -8.76 -19.84 10.70
N PHE A 291 -10.07 -19.64 10.55
CA PHE A 291 -11.00 -20.62 10.01
C PHE A 291 -11.68 -20.14 8.73
N ALA A 292 -11.91 -21.05 7.78
CA ALA A 292 -13.01 -20.88 6.82
C ALA A 292 -14.29 -21.43 7.45
N ILE A 293 -15.35 -20.61 7.55
CA ILE A 293 -16.64 -20.97 8.15
C ILE A 293 -17.76 -20.64 7.16
N GLU A 294 -18.29 -21.66 6.47
CA GLU A 294 -19.39 -21.51 5.51
C GLU A 294 -20.29 -22.76 5.50
N GLY A 295 -21.57 -22.57 5.18
CA GLY A 295 -22.50 -23.70 4.98
C GLY A 295 -22.64 -24.66 6.18
N GLY A 296 -22.50 -24.16 7.41
CA GLY A 296 -22.56 -24.98 8.64
C GLY A 296 -21.33 -25.87 8.85
N ARG A 297 -20.22 -25.58 8.17
CA ARG A 297 -18.94 -26.25 8.32
C ARG A 297 -17.85 -25.25 8.67
N ALA A 298 -16.78 -25.74 9.30
CA ALA A 298 -15.57 -24.98 9.60
C ALA A 298 -14.31 -25.77 9.23
N THR A 299 -13.29 -25.09 8.71
CA THR A 299 -11.95 -25.65 8.45
C THR A 299 -10.91 -24.75 9.09
N LEU A 300 -10.06 -25.31 9.95
CA LEU A 300 -8.88 -24.61 10.45
C LEU A 300 -7.86 -24.46 9.32
N LEU A 301 -7.51 -23.23 8.98
CA LEU A 301 -6.55 -22.90 7.92
C LEU A 301 -5.17 -22.58 8.49
N GLY A 302 -5.11 -21.87 9.62
CA GLY A 302 -3.86 -21.36 10.15
C GLY A 302 -4.01 -20.71 11.52
N VAL A 303 -2.95 -20.04 11.93
CA VAL A 303 -2.91 -19.20 13.11
C VAL A 303 -2.36 -17.83 12.76
N VAL A 304 -2.59 -16.88 13.66
CA VAL A 304 -1.89 -15.60 13.64
C VAL A 304 -1.22 -15.40 14.98
N TYR A 305 0.10 -15.24 14.95
CA TYR A 305 0.85 -14.77 16.11
C TYR A 305 0.75 -13.25 16.17
N VAL A 306 0.52 -12.69 17.36
CA VAL A 306 0.32 -11.25 17.53
C VAL A 306 1.16 -10.75 18.69
N ILE A 307 1.91 -9.68 18.46
CA ILE A 307 2.67 -9.01 19.52
C ILE A 307 1.70 -8.28 20.46
N GLU A 308 1.93 -8.35 21.78
CA GLU A 308 1.04 -7.74 22.78
C GLU A 308 0.88 -6.21 22.57
N ARG A 309 1.96 -5.53 22.15
CA ARG A 309 2.02 -4.06 22.09
C ARG A 309 2.39 -3.53 20.71
N ALA A 310 1.56 -2.63 20.21
CA ALA A 310 1.85 -1.87 19.00
C ALA A 310 3.22 -1.16 19.08
N GLY A 311 3.96 -1.21 17.97
CA GLY A 311 5.30 -0.64 17.86
C GLY A 311 6.44 -1.54 18.38
N THR A 312 6.11 -2.65 19.06
CA THR A 312 7.10 -3.66 19.46
C THR A 312 7.35 -4.61 18.30
N ALA A 313 8.62 -4.89 18.03
CA ALA A 313 9.03 -5.78 16.95
C ALA A 313 8.94 -7.26 17.38
N GLY A 314 8.15 -8.06 16.67
CA GLY A 314 8.18 -9.52 16.75
C GLY A 314 9.48 -10.16 16.22
N PRO A 315 9.89 -11.33 16.74
CA PRO A 315 11.13 -11.99 16.34
C PRO A 315 11.02 -12.70 14.99
N GLU A 316 12.10 -12.71 14.23
CA GLU A 316 12.17 -13.33 12.88
C GLU A 316 13.10 -14.54 12.89
N PRO A 317 12.72 -15.66 13.52
CA PRO A 317 13.59 -16.84 13.61
C PRO A 317 13.95 -17.39 12.22
N GLY A 318 13.07 -17.22 11.23
CA GLY A 318 13.30 -17.55 9.83
C GLY A 318 13.85 -16.40 8.98
N GLY A 319 14.28 -15.31 9.59
CA GLY A 319 14.71 -14.09 8.90
C GLY A 319 13.67 -13.65 7.87
N PRO A 320 14.04 -13.53 6.58
CA PRO A 320 13.14 -13.03 5.54
C PRO A 320 11.91 -13.93 5.28
N VAL A 321 11.86 -15.15 5.83
CA VAL A 321 10.72 -16.08 5.67
C VAL A 321 9.61 -15.81 6.70
N THR A 322 9.96 -15.48 7.95
CA THR A 322 9.00 -15.30 9.06
C THR A 322 8.70 -13.82 9.26
N ARG A 323 8.02 -13.21 8.29
CA ARG A 323 7.80 -11.75 8.27
C ARG A 323 6.58 -11.35 9.08
N TRP A 324 6.74 -10.25 9.81
CA TRP A 324 5.67 -9.59 10.54
C TRP A 324 5.08 -8.44 9.73
N HIS A 325 3.79 -8.20 9.92
CA HIS A 325 3.09 -7.04 9.37
C HIS A 325 2.15 -6.42 10.40
N ALA A 326 1.80 -5.15 10.24
CA ALA A 326 0.81 -4.47 11.06
C ALA A 326 -0.24 -3.82 10.16
N HIS A 327 -1.40 -3.47 10.71
CA HIS A 327 -2.44 -2.77 9.97
C HIS A 327 -2.61 -1.34 10.48
N ASN A 328 -2.92 -0.39 9.60
CA ASN A 328 -3.40 0.94 9.92
C ASN A 328 -4.91 0.96 9.80
N LEU A 329 -5.57 1.14 10.94
CA LEU A 329 -7.01 1.35 11.04
C LEU A 329 -7.30 2.86 11.05
N CYS A 330 -8.37 3.28 10.38
CA CYS A 330 -8.82 4.67 10.43
C CYS A 330 -10.08 4.80 11.26
N ILE A 331 -9.97 5.40 12.44
CA ILE A 331 -11.09 5.60 13.36
C ILE A 331 -11.69 6.98 13.12
N SER A 332 -12.98 7.05 12.82
CA SER A 332 -13.70 8.31 12.59
C SER A 332 -14.82 8.52 13.61
N LEU A 333 -15.15 9.78 13.88
CA LEU A 333 -16.37 10.15 14.63
C LEU A 333 -17.62 10.07 13.74
N ALA A 334 -17.48 10.02 12.41
CA ALA A 334 -18.59 9.88 11.48
C ALA A 334 -18.84 8.38 11.18
N PRO A 335 -20.11 7.93 11.09
CA PRO A 335 -20.44 6.56 10.68
C PRO A 335 -19.76 6.19 9.34
N PRO A 336 -19.16 4.99 9.19
CA PRO A 336 -19.29 3.81 10.05
C PRO A 336 -18.35 3.75 11.27
N GLY A 337 -17.58 4.81 11.57
CA GLY A 337 -16.73 4.89 12.77
C GLY A 337 -15.37 4.19 12.65
N ILE A 338 -15.24 3.21 11.75
CA ILE A 338 -13.98 2.55 11.37
C ILE A 338 -13.95 2.44 9.85
N GLY A 339 -12.89 2.92 9.22
CA GLY A 339 -12.66 2.88 7.78
C GLY A 339 -11.29 2.32 7.42
N VAL A 340 -11.14 1.92 6.15
CA VAL A 340 -9.84 1.62 5.54
C VAL A 340 -9.07 2.91 5.24
N VAL A 341 -7.76 2.82 5.04
CA VAL A 341 -6.98 3.97 4.60
C VAL A 341 -7.48 4.48 3.25
N THR A 342 -7.27 5.76 2.99
CA THR A 342 -7.52 6.42 1.71
C THR A 342 -6.68 5.79 0.59
N PRO A 343 -7.02 6.07 -0.68
CA PRO A 343 -6.16 5.77 -1.84
C PRO A 343 -4.69 6.14 -1.68
N PHE A 344 -4.41 7.09 -0.80
CA PHE A 344 -3.15 7.78 -0.66
C PHE A 344 -2.41 7.37 0.63
N GLY A 345 -2.79 6.22 1.22
CA GLY A 345 -2.15 5.65 2.40
C GLY A 345 -2.44 6.35 3.74
N GLY A 346 -3.12 7.51 3.71
CA GLY A 346 -3.53 8.24 4.91
C GLY A 346 -4.96 7.90 5.35
N CYS A 347 -5.37 8.32 6.55
CA CYS A 347 -6.76 8.18 6.97
C CYS A 347 -7.66 9.27 6.37
N PRO A 348 -8.96 8.98 6.13
CA PRO A 348 -9.91 9.99 5.66
C PRO A 348 -9.95 11.20 6.59
N THR A 349 -10.27 12.38 6.06
CA THR A 349 -10.41 13.61 6.83
C THR A 349 -11.29 13.39 8.07
N LEU A 350 -10.88 13.95 9.22
CA LEU A 350 -11.53 13.73 10.53
C LEU A 350 -11.47 12.27 11.03
N SER A 351 -10.46 11.51 10.62
CA SER A 351 -10.14 10.20 11.17
C SER A 351 -8.74 10.17 11.77
N VAL A 352 -8.53 9.33 12.79
CA VAL A 352 -7.24 9.09 13.43
C VAL A 352 -6.70 7.73 12.97
N ALA A 353 -5.42 7.69 12.60
CA ALA A 353 -4.73 6.45 12.28
C ALA A 353 -4.35 5.72 13.57
N LEU A 354 -4.74 4.46 13.69
CA LEU A 354 -4.33 3.55 14.75
C LEU A 354 -3.60 2.36 14.12
N THR A 355 -2.32 2.21 14.42
CA THR A 355 -1.55 1.05 13.98
C THR A 355 -1.77 -0.11 14.95
N THR A 356 -2.15 -1.28 14.43
CA THR A 356 -2.29 -2.50 15.22
C THR A 356 -0.93 -3.01 15.68
N PRO A 357 -0.88 -3.88 16.69
CA PRO A 357 0.31 -4.67 16.91
C PRO A 357 0.68 -5.50 15.68
N GLU A 358 1.97 -5.80 15.58
CA GLU A 358 2.47 -6.66 14.52
C GLU A 358 1.93 -8.08 14.67
N MET A 359 1.72 -8.71 13.53
CA MET A 359 1.18 -10.04 13.42
C MET A 359 1.86 -10.84 12.30
N MET A 360 1.86 -12.16 12.43
CA MET A 360 2.39 -13.10 11.45
C MET A 360 1.47 -14.29 11.30
N HIS A 361 1.01 -14.54 10.08
CA HIS A 361 0.25 -15.73 9.74
C HIS A 361 1.17 -16.93 9.60
N VAL A 362 0.72 -18.07 10.13
CA VAL A 362 1.32 -19.38 9.87
C VAL A 362 0.22 -20.35 9.47
N TRP A 363 0.22 -20.76 8.22
CA TRP A 363 -0.74 -21.69 7.65
C TRP A 363 -0.38 -23.13 8.01
N VAL A 364 -1.36 -23.86 8.52
CA VAL A 364 -1.22 -25.26 8.93
C VAL A 364 -1.77 -26.22 7.87
N VAL A 365 -2.47 -25.66 6.89
CA VAL A 365 -2.76 -26.25 5.59
C VAL A 365 -1.64 -25.88 4.60
N ASP A 366 -1.70 -26.41 3.39
CA ASP A 366 -0.65 -26.20 2.38
C ASP A 366 -1.17 -25.28 1.24
N PRO A 367 -1.32 -23.97 1.47
CA PRO A 367 -1.77 -23.05 0.43
C PRO A 367 -0.65 -22.77 -0.58
N PRO A 368 -1.00 -22.25 -1.77
CA PRO A 368 -0.03 -21.63 -2.66
C PRO A 368 0.76 -20.54 -1.91
N GLY A 369 2.09 -20.57 -1.98
CA GLY A 369 2.98 -19.69 -1.21
C GLY A 369 3.49 -20.28 0.11
N GLY A 370 2.97 -21.43 0.55
CA GLY A 370 3.49 -22.17 1.71
C GLY A 370 3.05 -21.62 3.06
N ALA A 371 3.67 -22.13 4.13
CA ALA A 371 3.24 -21.90 5.51
C ALA A 371 3.31 -20.44 5.97
N PHE A 372 4.15 -19.60 5.34
CA PHE A 372 4.33 -18.19 5.70
C PHE A 372 3.84 -17.23 4.61
N ALA A 373 2.93 -17.68 3.74
CA ALA A 373 2.26 -16.78 2.80
C ALA A 373 1.54 -15.65 3.58
N GLU A 374 1.61 -14.41 3.10
CA GLU A 374 0.99 -13.25 3.79
C GLU A 374 -0.55 -13.37 3.87
N GLY A 375 -1.15 -14.13 2.96
CA GLY A 375 -2.58 -14.41 2.93
C GLY A 375 -2.87 -15.65 2.11
N VAL A 376 -4.12 -16.10 2.17
CA VAL A 376 -4.62 -17.20 1.36
C VAL A 376 -5.65 -16.67 0.37
N ASP A 377 -5.52 -17.06 -0.90
CA ASP A 377 -6.52 -16.74 -1.91
C ASP A 377 -7.90 -17.26 -1.49
N GLN A 378 -8.91 -16.40 -1.54
CA GLN A 378 -10.25 -16.75 -1.05
C GLN A 378 -10.88 -17.88 -1.86
N LYS A 379 -10.60 -17.97 -3.17
CA LYS A 379 -11.13 -19.05 -4.00
C LYS A 379 -10.48 -20.37 -3.57
N TRP A 380 -9.16 -20.40 -3.38
CA TRP A 380 -8.45 -21.56 -2.85
C TRP A 380 -9.01 -21.98 -1.47
N ALA A 381 -9.18 -21.03 -0.54
CA ALA A 381 -9.70 -21.31 0.79
C ALA A 381 -11.10 -21.94 0.74
N ARG A 382 -11.98 -21.44 -0.13
CA ARG A 382 -13.32 -22.00 -0.36
C ARG A 382 -13.26 -23.40 -0.98
N ASP A 383 -12.39 -23.60 -1.96
CA ASP A 383 -12.21 -24.90 -2.61
C ASP A 383 -11.67 -25.96 -1.62
N TYR A 384 -10.71 -25.58 -0.77
CA TYR A 384 -10.17 -26.42 0.31
C TYR A 384 -11.22 -26.70 1.38
N HIS A 385 -11.97 -25.68 1.81
CA HIS A 385 -13.04 -25.78 2.79
C HIS A 385 -14.15 -26.75 2.34
N ARG A 386 -14.53 -26.75 1.07
CA ARG A 386 -15.56 -27.66 0.53
C ARG A 386 -15.21 -29.13 0.73
N THR A 387 -13.92 -29.49 0.70
CA THR A 387 -13.45 -30.87 0.85
C THR A 387 -13.00 -31.22 2.27
N HIS A 388 -12.61 -30.24 3.08
CA HIS A 388 -12.03 -30.46 4.42
C HIS A 388 -12.86 -29.88 5.58
N GLY A 389 -13.97 -29.20 5.30
CA GLY A 389 -14.85 -28.64 6.33
C GLY A 389 -15.40 -29.71 7.26
N LEU A 390 -15.33 -29.47 8.57
CA LEU A 390 -15.99 -30.27 9.59
C LEU A 390 -17.29 -29.58 10.02
N PRO A 391 -18.33 -30.32 10.45
CA PRO A 391 -19.54 -29.70 10.98
C PRO A 391 -19.24 -28.73 12.13
N THR A 392 -19.93 -27.60 12.17
CA THR A 392 -19.81 -26.62 13.27
C THR A 392 -20.61 -26.97 14.51
N ALA A 393 -21.52 -27.95 14.41
CA ALA A 393 -22.42 -28.40 15.46
C ALA A 393 -22.07 -29.82 15.93
#